data_AF-A0A8H5FFF1-F1
#
_entry.id   AF-A0A8H5FFF1-F1
#
_cell.length_a   1.000
_cell.length_b   1.000
_cell.length_c   1.000
_cell.angle_alpha   90.00
_cell.angle_beta   90.00
_cell.angle_gamma   90.00
#
_symmetry.space_group_name_H-M   'P 1'
#
loop_
_entity.id
_entity.type
_entity.pdbx_description
1 polymer ?
#
loop_
_entity_poly.entity_id
_entity_poly.type
_entity_poly.pdbx_seq_one_letter_code
_entity_poly.pdbx_strand_id
1 'polypeptide(L)'
;MKDIMMMRFIIIKVRMDQHRASLCAKLTDTELASGLSVKEKAWVAGVTSTAALETTSTTMSYFLYAMSCDANIQRRAHMELDRVVGRSRIPTISDMDSLPYIRAITQEVLRWNPPLPIIAPRRASEITTYQLKLRLFTIYMDDWYEGHFIPKNAALMLNIWSMNRDKDVYGPNVDEFQPERFLESFDISLNTGEFTLKAEYQNNDGHNAYGFGRSNTCTTF
;
A
#
# COMPACT_ATOMS: atom_id res chain seq x y z
N MET A 1 -16.36 -26.85 -14.00
CA MET A 1 -15.83 -27.25 -15.33
C MET A 1 -15.52 -26.04 -16.22
N LYS A 2 -16.32 -24.95 -16.17
CA LYS A 2 -16.06 -23.70 -16.90
C LYS A 2 -14.80 -22.94 -16.42
N ASP A 3 -14.48 -22.99 -15.11
CA ASP A 3 -13.31 -22.26 -14.54
C ASP A 3 -11.96 -22.81 -15.00
N ILE A 4 -11.87 -24.12 -15.26
CA ILE A 4 -10.65 -24.78 -15.74
C ILE A 4 -10.38 -24.43 -17.22
N MET A 5 -11.43 -24.23 -18.02
CA MET A 5 -11.30 -23.81 -19.43
C MET A 5 -10.81 -22.38 -19.55
N MET A 6 -11.32 -21.46 -18.73
CA MET A 6 -10.93 -20.05 -18.76
C MET A 6 -9.44 -19.88 -18.40
N MET A 7 -8.95 -20.63 -17.42
CA MET A 7 -7.53 -20.60 -17.04
C MET A 7 -6.62 -21.24 -18.09
N ARG A 8 -7.05 -22.35 -18.72
CA ARG A 8 -6.34 -22.93 -19.87
C ARG A 8 -6.24 -21.94 -21.04
N PHE A 9 -7.31 -21.18 -21.31
CA PHE A 9 -7.30 -20.13 -22.32
C PHE A 9 -6.31 -19.01 -22.00
N ILE A 10 -6.25 -18.57 -20.74
CA ILE A 10 -5.28 -17.54 -20.31
C ILE A 10 -3.85 -18.07 -20.46
N ILE A 11 -3.57 -19.31 -20.04
CA ILE A 11 -2.24 -19.93 -20.18
C ILE A 11 -1.84 -20.04 -21.66
N ILE A 12 -2.76 -20.47 -22.53
CA ILE A 12 -2.52 -20.59 -23.97
C ILE A 12 -2.28 -19.21 -24.58
N LYS A 13 -3.06 -18.19 -24.22
CA LYS A 13 -2.92 -16.84 -24.76
C LYS A 13 -1.63 -16.15 -24.29
N VAL A 14 -1.26 -16.33 -23.01
CA VAL A 14 0.01 -15.83 -22.44
C VAL A 14 1.23 -16.51 -23.05
N ARG A 15 1.11 -17.78 -23.48
CA ARG A 15 2.17 -18.49 -24.22
C ARG A 15 2.25 -18.11 -25.71
N MET A 16 1.13 -17.66 -26.31
CA MET A 16 1.02 -17.37 -27.74
C MET A 16 1.31 -15.91 -28.10
N ASP A 17 1.12 -14.96 -27.17
CA ASP A 17 1.42 -13.54 -27.37
C ASP A 17 2.79 -13.17 -26.77
N GLN A 18 3.58 -12.37 -27.49
CA GLN A 18 4.92 -11.93 -27.07
C GLN A 18 4.91 -11.39 -25.63
N HIS A 19 5.81 -11.96 -24.81
CA HIS A 19 5.94 -11.78 -23.36
C HIS A 19 5.97 -10.31 -22.90
N ARG A 20 4.81 -9.76 -22.51
CA ARG A 20 4.80 -8.68 -21.52
C ARG A 20 5.00 -9.29 -20.13
N ALA A 21 6.02 -8.82 -19.42
CA ALA A 21 6.25 -9.22 -18.04
C ALA A 21 4.99 -8.93 -17.21
N SER A 22 4.38 -9.98 -16.67
CA SER A 22 3.19 -9.88 -15.81
C SER A 22 3.24 -10.96 -14.74
N LEU A 23 2.52 -10.74 -13.64
CA LEU A 23 2.37 -11.74 -12.57
C LEU A 23 1.86 -13.07 -13.15
N CYS A 24 0.83 -13.03 -13.99
CA CYS A 24 0.26 -14.22 -14.61
C CYS A 24 1.27 -14.95 -15.49
N ALA A 25 2.09 -14.23 -16.28
CA ALA A 25 3.16 -14.83 -17.06
C ALA A 25 4.21 -15.51 -16.17
N LYS A 26 4.65 -14.85 -15.09
CA LYS A 26 5.58 -15.41 -14.11
C LYS A 26 5.02 -16.65 -13.40
N LEU A 27 3.72 -16.70 -13.13
CA LEU A 27 3.07 -17.89 -12.53
C LEU A 27 2.97 -19.08 -13.49
N THR A 28 3.03 -18.84 -14.81
CA THR A 28 3.10 -19.92 -15.81
C THR A 28 4.49 -20.51 -15.98
N ASP A 29 5.52 -19.83 -15.49
CA ASP A 29 6.89 -20.32 -15.48
C ASP A 29 7.00 -21.55 -14.57
N THR A 30 7.50 -22.65 -15.14
CA THR A 30 7.64 -23.93 -14.45
C THR A 30 8.79 -23.96 -13.47
N GLU A 31 9.78 -23.08 -13.58
CA GLU A 31 10.92 -23.01 -12.65
C GLU A 31 10.54 -22.17 -11.41
N LEU A 32 10.01 -20.96 -11.63
CA LEU A 32 9.63 -20.02 -10.57
C LEU A 32 8.43 -20.49 -9.73
N ALA A 33 7.48 -21.17 -10.36
CA ALA A 33 6.24 -21.64 -9.71
C ALA A 33 6.09 -23.17 -9.80
N SER A 34 7.21 -23.89 -9.76
CA SER A 34 7.28 -25.37 -9.80
C SER A 34 6.46 -26.04 -8.70
N GLY A 35 6.41 -25.45 -7.51
CA GLY A 35 5.73 -26.00 -6.32
C GLY A 35 4.22 -25.74 -6.24
N LEU A 36 3.62 -25.03 -7.20
CA LEU A 36 2.20 -24.66 -7.14
C LEU A 36 1.38 -25.43 -8.18
N SER A 37 0.26 -26.00 -7.75
CA SER A 37 -0.75 -26.53 -8.65
C SER A 37 -1.38 -25.43 -9.52
N VAL A 38 -2.01 -25.81 -10.62
CA VAL A 38 -2.74 -24.88 -11.48
C VAL A 38 -3.80 -24.10 -10.68
N LYS A 39 -4.48 -24.77 -9.75
CA LYS A 39 -5.49 -24.12 -8.89
C LYS A 39 -4.86 -23.11 -7.95
N GLU A 40 -3.73 -23.42 -7.32
CA GLU A 40 -3.03 -22.49 -6.43
C GLU A 40 -2.48 -21.27 -7.19
N LYS A 41 -1.94 -21.48 -8.39
CA LYS A 41 -1.54 -20.38 -9.29
C LYS A 41 -2.71 -19.45 -9.61
N ALA A 42 -3.90 -20.02 -9.84
CA ALA A 42 -5.12 -19.25 -10.09
C ALA A 42 -5.50 -18.42 -8.87
N TRP A 43 -5.47 -19.04 -7.69
CA TRP A 43 -5.74 -18.36 -6.43
C TRP A 43 -4.78 -17.21 -6.19
N VAL A 44 -3.46 -17.44 -6.33
CA VAL A 44 -2.44 -16.38 -6.17
C VAL A 44 -2.71 -15.22 -7.13
N ALA A 45 -2.97 -15.50 -8.41
CA ALA A 45 -3.29 -14.45 -9.39
C ALA A 45 -4.56 -13.67 -8.99
N GLY A 46 -5.61 -14.37 -8.58
CA GLY A 46 -6.89 -13.77 -8.21
C GLY A 46 -6.82 -12.91 -6.94
N VAL A 47 -6.21 -13.43 -5.87
CA VAL A 47 -6.13 -12.69 -4.59
C VAL A 47 -5.22 -11.48 -4.71
N THR A 48 -4.09 -11.59 -5.41
CA THR A 48 -3.18 -10.45 -5.61
C THR A 48 -3.82 -9.37 -6.46
N SER A 49 -4.54 -9.75 -7.53
CA SER A 49 -5.24 -8.78 -8.38
C SER A 49 -6.33 -8.04 -7.61
N THR A 50 -7.11 -8.76 -6.81
CA THR A 50 -8.19 -8.16 -6.00
C THR A 50 -7.62 -7.22 -4.94
N ALA A 51 -6.61 -7.68 -4.20
CA ALA A 51 -5.96 -6.88 -3.15
C ALA A 51 -5.32 -5.61 -3.71
N ALA A 52 -4.68 -5.67 -4.88
CA ALA A 52 -4.02 -4.51 -5.48
C ALA A 52 -5.01 -3.52 -6.11
N LEU A 53 -6.11 -4.00 -6.67
CA LEU A 53 -7.04 -3.16 -7.42
C LEU A 53 -7.81 -2.21 -6.52
N GLU A 54 -8.49 -2.73 -5.50
CA GLU A 54 -9.39 -1.93 -4.66
C GLU A 54 -8.63 -0.90 -3.81
N THR A 55 -7.48 -1.28 -3.25
CA THR A 55 -6.69 -0.35 -2.43
C THR A 55 -6.11 0.77 -3.29
N THR A 56 -5.59 0.45 -4.48
CA THR A 56 -4.98 1.46 -5.37
C THR A 56 -6.02 2.43 -5.91
N SER A 57 -7.19 1.94 -6.34
CA SER A 57 -8.26 2.81 -6.84
C SER A 57 -8.81 3.73 -5.75
N THR A 58 -8.91 3.23 -4.51
CA THR A 58 -9.30 4.02 -3.34
C THR A 58 -8.28 5.10 -3.01
N THR A 59 -6.98 4.75 -2.94
CA THR A 59 -5.90 5.74 -2.76
C THR A 59 -5.90 6.80 -3.85
N MET A 60 -6.07 6.40 -5.12
CA MET A 60 -6.14 7.34 -6.24
C MET A 60 -7.33 8.29 -6.13
N SER A 61 -8.47 7.80 -5.64
CA SER A 61 -9.66 8.63 -5.41
C SER A 61 -9.41 9.67 -4.32
N TYR A 62 -8.74 9.29 -3.22
CA TYR A 62 -8.34 10.23 -2.18
C TYR A 62 -7.28 11.24 -2.64
N PHE A 63 -6.34 10.80 -3.49
CA PHE A 63 -5.39 11.70 -4.13
C PHE A 63 -6.13 12.77 -4.97
N LEU A 64 -7.05 12.36 -5.85
CA LEU A 64 -7.82 13.29 -6.68
C LEU A 64 -8.66 14.25 -5.82
N TYR A 65 -9.27 13.73 -4.75
CA TYR A 65 -9.99 14.56 -3.78
C TYR A 65 -9.06 15.62 -3.17
N ALA A 66 -7.92 15.22 -2.61
CA ALA A 66 -6.97 16.13 -1.96
C ALA A 66 -6.46 17.20 -2.94
N MET A 67 -6.14 16.80 -4.17
CA MET A 67 -5.73 17.73 -5.21
C MET A 67 -6.83 18.74 -5.54
N SER A 68 -8.10 18.31 -5.60
CA SER A 68 -9.22 19.22 -5.87
C SER A 68 -9.47 20.26 -4.77
N CYS A 69 -9.03 19.99 -3.54
CA CYS A 69 -9.21 20.89 -2.40
C CYS A 69 -8.13 21.98 -2.32
N ASP A 70 -6.91 21.73 -2.79
CA ASP A 70 -5.82 22.73 -2.80
C ASP A 70 -5.01 22.70 -4.10
N ALA A 71 -5.26 23.69 -4.95
CA ALA A 71 -4.55 23.89 -6.21
C ALA A 71 -3.05 24.21 -6.03
N ASN A 72 -2.63 24.71 -4.86
CA ASN A 72 -1.22 25.00 -4.62
C ASN A 72 -0.38 23.73 -4.51
N ILE A 73 -0.94 22.66 -3.95
CA ILE A 73 -0.25 21.37 -3.86
C ILE A 73 0.00 20.84 -5.27
N GLN A 74 -1.00 20.88 -6.15
CA GLN A 74 -0.84 20.49 -7.56
C GLN A 74 0.22 21.34 -8.25
N ARG A 75 0.17 22.67 -8.08
CA ARG A 75 1.14 23.60 -8.67
C ARG A 75 2.57 23.27 -8.25
N ARG A 76 2.80 22.94 -6.98
CA ARG A 76 4.12 22.53 -6.46
C ARG A 76 4.59 21.20 -7.04
N ALA A 77 3.70 20.21 -7.14
CA ALA A 77 4.02 18.93 -7.79
C ALA A 77 4.40 19.12 -9.27
N HIS A 78 3.68 19.99 -10.00
CA HIS A 78 4.01 20.31 -11.38
C HIS A 78 5.36 21.03 -11.52
N MET A 79 5.69 21.95 -10.62
CA MET A 79 7.01 22.61 -10.63
C MET A 79 8.14 21.61 -10.40
N GLU A 80 7.98 20.65 -9.48
CA GLU A 80 8.96 19.59 -9.27
C GLU A 80 9.14 18.72 -10.53
N LEU A 81 8.04 18.30 -11.16
CA LEU A 81 8.07 17.53 -12.41
C LEU A 81 8.74 18.27 -13.55
N ASP A 82 8.38 19.55 -13.76
CA ASP A 82 8.97 20.39 -14.80
C ASP A 82 10.49 20.56 -14.57
N ARG A 83 10.94 20.62 -13.32
CA ARG A 83 12.37 20.74 -12.96
C ARG A 83 13.14 19.43 -13.17
N VAL A 84 12.59 18.31 -12.71
CA VAL A 84 13.31 17.03 -12.62
C VAL A 84 13.18 16.20 -13.90
N VAL A 85 11.97 16.13 -14.45
CA VAL A 85 11.65 15.31 -15.62
C VAL A 85 11.67 16.15 -16.89
N GLY A 86 11.24 17.42 -16.79
CA GLY A 86 11.03 18.29 -17.93
C GLY A 86 9.76 17.94 -18.71
N ARG A 87 9.57 18.61 -19.85
CA ARG A 87 8.36 18.46 -20.69
C ARG A 87 8.51 17.55 -21.90
N SER A 88 9.69 16.96 -22.09
CA SER A 88 10.02 16.15 -23.26
C SER A 88 9.68 14.66 -23.11
N ARG A 89 9.43 14.19 -21.88
CA ARG A 89 9.16 12.78 -21.58
C ARG A 89 8.21 12.63 -20.39
N ILE A 90 7.67 11.42 -20.24
CA ILE A 90 6.92 11.03 -19.04
C ILE A 90 7.89 10.59 -17.91
N PRO A 91 7.48 10.72 -16.64
CA PRO A 91 8.28 10.23 -15.51
C PRO A 91 8.48 8.71 -15.56
N THR A 92 9.64 8.26 -15.09
CA THR A 92 9.98 6.84 -14.93
C THR A 92 10.36 6.52 -13.48
N ILE A 93 10.42 5.24 -13.13
CA ILE A 93 10.76 4.79 -11.76
C ILE A 93 12.13 5.33 -11.31
N SER A 94 13.08 5.47 -12.23
CA SER A 94 14.40 6.05 -11.96
C SER A 94 14.37 7.50 -11.48
N ASP A 95 13.29 8.23 -11.74
CA ASP A 95 13.14 9.62 -11.29
C ASP A 95 12.66 9.72 -9.85
N MET A 96 12.14 8.63 -9.27
CA MET A 96 11.42 8.63 -7.99
C MET A 96 12.23 9.26 -6.85
N ASP A 97 13.53 8.97 -6.76
CA ASP A 97 14.40 9.53 -5.73
C ASP A 97 14.63 11.04 -5.89
N SER A 98 14.47 11.56 -7.11
CA SER A 98 14.56 12.98 -7.44
C SER A 98 13.21 13.71 -7.34
N LEU A 99 12.13 13.02 -6.96
CA LEU A 99 10.77 13.58 -6.83
C LEU A 99 10.26 13.58 -5.36
N PRO A 100 10.97 14.24 -4.43
CA PRO A 100 10.64 14.22 -3.00
C PRO A 100 9.25 14.77 -2.67
N TYR A 101 8.74 15.77 -3.38
CA TYR A 101 7.41 16.33 -3.11
C TYR A 101 6.28 15.42 -3.58
N ILE A 102 6.42 14.78 -4.75
CA ILE A 102 5.48 13.75 -5.19
C ILE A 102 5.46 12.56 -4.22
N ARG A 103 6.63 12.16 -3.72
CA ARG A 103 6.73 11.13 -2.68
C ARG A 103 6.02 11.57 -1.41
N ALA A 104 6.23 12.80 -0.95
CA ALA A 104 5.56 13.37 0.21
C ALA A 104 4.03 13.42 0.04
N ILE A 105 3.53 13.76 -1.16
CA ILE A 105 2.10 13.69 -1.48
C ILE A 105 1.58 12.25 -1.34
N THR A 106 2.31 11.28 -1.88
CA THR A 106 1.90 9.86 -1.82
C THR A 106 1.84 9.36 -0.38
N GLN A 107 2.85 9.71 0.43
CA GLN A 107 2.90 9.41 1.87
C GLN A 107 1.73 10.07 2.61
N GLU A 108 1.42 11.33 2.31
CA GLU A 108 0.32 12.05 2.96
C GLU A 108 -1.05 11.51 2.56
N VAL A 109 -1.26 11.07 1.33
CA VAL A 109 -2.55 10.46 0.92
C VAL A 109 -2.81 9.19 1.73
N LEU A 110 -1.80 8.33 1.85
CA LEU A 110 -1.90 7.06 2.58
C LEU A 110 -1.98 7.26 4.09
N ARG A 111 -1.33 8.30 4.65
CA ARG A 111 -1.49 8.70 6.04
C ARG A 111 -2.90 9.23 6.30
N TRP A 112 -3.30 10.23 5.53
CA TRP A 112 -4.51 11.02 5.73
C TRP A 112 -5.78 10.18 5.55
N ASN A 113 -5.86 9.37 4.48
CA ASN A 113 -6.97 8.46 4.24
C ASN A 113 -6.47 7.08 3.74
N PRO A 114 -6.06 6.19 4.67
CA PRO A 114 -5.63 4.84 4.30
C PRO A 114 -6.83 4.04 3.75
N PRO A 115 -6.66 3.27 2.64
CA PRO A 115 -7.73 2.43 2.07
C PRO A 115 -8.28 1.38 3.05
N LEU A 116 -7.46 0.94 4.01
CA LEU A 116 -7.82 0.01 5.07
C LEU A 116 -7.65 0.69 6.43
N PRO A 117 -8.64 1.52 6.86
CA PRO A 117 -8.54 2.29 8.11
C PRO A 117 -8.58 1.42 9.37
N ILE A 118 -9.21 0.24 9.27
CA ILE A 118 -9.27 -0.76 10.33
C ILE A 118 -8.85 -2.09 9.73
N ILE A 119 -7.87 -2.73 10.35
CA ILE A 119 -7.51 -4.11 10.04
C ILE A 119 -8.13 -4.99 11.12
N ALA A 120 -9.22 -5.66 10.75
CA ALA A 120 -10.02 -6.49 11.64
C ALA A 120 -9.69 -7.99 11.48
N PRO A 121 -9.99 -8.82 12.50
CA PRO A 121 -9.93 -10.26 12.41
C PRO A 121 -10.70 -10.77 11.21
N ARG A 122 -10.01 -11.43 10.28
CA ARG A 122 -10.70 -12.20 9.24
C ARG A 122 -11.41 -13.36 9.93
N ARG A 123 -12.75 -13.27 10.07
CA ARG A 123 -13.56 -14.44 10.43
C ARG A 123 -13.42 -15.45 9.30
N ALA A 124 -12.74 -16.57 9.56
CA ALA A 124 -13.01 -17.77 8.80
C ALA A 124 -14.44 -18.18 9.15
N SER A 125 -15.39 -17.97 8.23
CA SER A 125 -16.70 -18.60 8.33
C SER A 125 -16.47 -20.11 8.27
N GLU A 126 -16.72 -20.77 9.40
CA GLU A 126 -17.01 -22.18 9.64
C GLU A 126 -16.58 -23.26 8.61
N ILE A 127 -15.97 -24.32 9.19
CA ILE A 127 -15.86 -25.70 8.70
C ILE A 127 -14.61 -26.04 7.86
N THR A 128 -13.54 -26.40 8.56
CA THR A 128 -13.08 -27.80 8.48
C THR A 128 -12.44 -28.21 9.81
N THR A 129 -12.93 -29.31 10.36
CA THR A 129 -12.34 -30.09 11.45
C THR A 129 -10.82 -30.17 11.28
N TYR A 130 -10.08 -30.00 12.39
CA TYR A 130 -8.62 -29.80 12.50
C TYR A 130 -8.14 -28.33 12.41
N GLN A 131 -8.32 -27.62 13.52
CA GLN A 131 -7.32 -26.68 14.05
C GLN A 131 -6.79 -25.57 13.12
N LEU A 132 -7.62 -25.01 12.24
CA LEU A 132 -7.38 -23.68 11.68
C LEU A 132 -7.70 -22.62 12.74
N LYS A 133 -6.79 -22.54 13.72
CA LYS A 133 -6.71 -21.50 14.74
C LYS A 133 -6.81 -20.15 14.03
N LEU A 134 -7.72 -19.30 14.48
CA LEU A 134 -7.78 -17.86 14.20
C LEU A 134 -6.34 -17.30 14.21
N ARG A 135 -5.69 -17.24 13.04
CA ARG A 135 -4.24 -16.99 12.96
C ARG A 135 -3.90 -15.60 12.46
N LEU A 136 -4.89 -14.87 11.97
CA LEU A 136 -4.76 -13.46 11.72
C LEU A 136 -5.59 -12.73 12.77
N PHE A 137 -4.90 -11.94 13.62
CA PHE A 137 -5.47 -11.04 14.62
C PHE A 137 -6.02 -11.66 15.90
N THR A 138 -5.45 -12.78 16.36
CA THR A 138 -5.83 -13.40 17.64
C THR A 138 -4.61 -13.72 18.48
N ILE A 139 -4.64 -13.34 19.75
CA ILE A 139 -3.56 -13.54 20.72
C ILE A 139 -3.41 -15.05 21.02
N TYR A 140 -2.20 -15.59 20.88
CA TYR A 140 -1.98 -17.05 20.91
C TYR A 140 -1.73 -17.61 22.32
N MET A 141 -1.44 -16.74 23.29
CA MET A 141 -1.20 -17.02 24.72
C MET A 141 -1.63 -15.81 25.53
N ASP A 142 -1.92 -15.99 26.81
CA ASP A 142 -2.22 -14.86 27.69
C ASP A 142 -1.04 -13.88 27.73
N ASP A 143 -1.33 -12.58 27.70
CA ASP A 143 -0.31 -11.53 27.63
C ASP A 143 -0.70 -10.31 28.48
N TRP A 144 0.25 -9.42 28.73
CA TRP A 144 0.04 -8.15 29.43
C TRP A 144 0.62 -7.00 28.61
N TYR A 145 -0.21 -5.99 28.32
CA TYR A 145 0.23 -4.79 27.62
C TYR A 145 -0.16 -3.55 28.43
N GLU A 146 0.82 -2.70 28.77
CA GLU A 146 0.61 -1.47 29.55
C GLU A 146 -0.26 -1.68 30.81
N GLY A 147 -0.03 -2.77 31.54
CA GLY A 147 -0.78 -3.12 32.75
C GLY A 147 -2.16 -3.75 32.51
N HIS A 148 -2.55 -3.99 31.26
CA HIS A 148 -3.82 -4.63 30.90
C HIS A 148 -3.60 -6.09 30.53
N PHE A 149 -4.37 -6.98 31.17
CA PHE A 149 -4.38 -8.40 30.83
C PHE A 149 -5.13 -8.65 29.52
N ILE A 150 -4.48 -9.30 28.58
CA ILE A 150 -5.04 -9.70 27.29
C ILE A 150 -5.15 -11.22 27.28
N PRO A 151 -6.37 -11.78 27.32
CA PRO A 151 -6.53 -13.23 27.36
C PRO A 151 -6.15 -13.87 26.03
N LYS A 152 -5.68 -15.11 26.11
CA LYS A 152 -5.53 -16.00 24.97
C LYS A 152 -6.83 -16.06 24.18
N ASN A 153 -6.70 -16.02 22.87
CA ASN A 153 -7.79 -15.93 21.91
C ASN A 153 -8.53 -14.59 21.85
N ALA A 154 -8.07 -13.55 22.53
CA ALA A 154 -8.57 -12.20 22.30
C ALA A 154 -8.37 -11.79 20.84
N ALA A 155 -9.43 -11.23 20.25
CA ALA A 155 -9.39 -10.62 18.94
C ALA A 155 -8.76 -9.23 19.02
N LEU A 156 -7.75 -8.97 18.21
CA LEU A 156 -7.13 -7.66 18.08
C LEU A 156 -7.65 -6.95 16.84
N MET A 157 -7.93 -5.66 16.95
CA MET A 157 -8.27 -4.81 15.81
C MET A 157 -7.24 -3.69 15.76
N LEU A 158 -6.60 -3.52 14.61
CA LEU A 158 -5.64 -2.43 14.40
C LEU A 158 -6.38 -1.24 13.80
N ASN A 159 -6.36 -0.11 14.51
CA ASN A 159 -6.97 1.13 14.04
C ASN A 159 -5.90 1.99 13.35
N ILE A 160 -5.62 1.66 12.09
CA ILE A 160 -4.64 2.36 11.25
C ILE A 160 -5.01 3.84 11.10
N TRP A 161 -6.30 4.16 10.98
CA TRP A 161 -6.78 5.53 10.88
C TRP A 161 -6.40 6.37 12.11
N SER A 162 -6.58 5.82 13.31
CA SER A 162 -6.21 6.49 14.56
C SER A 162 -4.70 6.60 14.72
N MET A 163 -3.95 5.55 14.38
CA MET A 163 -2.48 5.57 14.43
C MET A 163 -1.91 6.66 13.52
N ASN A 164 -2.46 6.79 12.31
CA ASN A 164 -2.06 7.83 11.34
C ASN A 164 -2.53 9.25 11.72
N ARG A 165 -3.22 9.40 12.86
CA ARG A 165 -3.73 10.66 13.42
C ARG A 165 -3.21 10.94 14.83
N ASP A 166 -2.18 10.21 15.26
CA ASP A 166 -1.51 10.51 16.50
C ASP A 166 -0.85 11.90 16.42
N LYS A 167 -1.30 12.82 17.28
CA LYS A 167 -0.83 14.20 17.32
C LYS A 167 0.61 14.31 17.83
N ASP A 168 1.06 13.34 18.63
CA ASP A 168 2.43 13.33 19.14
C ASP A 168 3.42 12.93 18.04
N VAL A 169 2.97 12.11 17.07
CA VAL A 169 3.77 11.68 15.92
C VAL A 169 3.67 12.69 14.77
N TYR A 170 2.46 13.10 14.41
CA TYR A 170 2.21 13.87 13.20
C TYR A 170 2.03 15.37 13.45
N GLY A 171 1.90 15.82 14.71
CA GLY A 171 1.66 17.22 15.06
C GLY A 171 0.16 17.56 15.18
N PRO A 172 -0.18 18.82 15.51
CA PRO A 172 -1.54 19.19 15.91
C PRO A 172 -2.58 19.14 14.78
N ASN A 173 -2.16 19.29 13.53
CA ASN A 173 -3.03 19.40 12.35
C ASN A 173 -3.13 18.09 11.55
N VAL A 174 -3.26 16.96 12.26
CA VAL A 174 -3.34 15.61 11.65
C VAL A 174 -4.51 15.42 10.67
N ASP A 175 -5.58 16.21 10.81
CA ASP A 175 -6.76 16.11 9.95
C ASP A 175 -6.64 16.90 8.65
N GLU A 176 -5.62 17.77 8.55
CA GLU A 176 -5.29 18.50 7.33
C GLU A 176 -4.43 17.64 6.41
N PHE A 177 -4.66 17.77 5.11
CA PHE A 177 -3.81 17.18 4.08
C PHE A 177 -2.63 18.11 3.83
N GLN A 178 -1.46 17.78 4.39
CA GLN A 178 -0.25 18.60 4.33
C GLN A 178 0.98 17.75 3.98
N PRO A 179 1.30 17.56 2.68
CA PRO A 179 2.47 16.83 2.22
C PRO A 179 3.79 17.32 2.85
N GLU A 180 3.87 18.60 3.16
CA GLU A 180 5.02 19.26 3.75
C GLU A 180 5.48 18.63 5.07
N ARG A 181 4.61 17.87 5.75
CA ARG A 181 4.93 17.14 6.98
C ARG A 181 6.10 16.16 6.81
N PHE A 182 6.29 15.63 5.60
CA PHE A 182 7.37 14.68 5.27
C PHE A 182 8.66 15.36 4.78
N LEU A 183 8.67 16.69 4.64
CA LEU A 183 9.81 17.45 4.13
C LEU A 183 10.68 18.02 5.25
N GLU A 184 11.99 18.10 5.04
CA GLU A 184 12.96 18.56 6.04
C GLU A 184 12.85 20.06 6.30
N SER A 185 12.68 20.84 5.23
CA SER A 185 12.34 22.24 5.30
C SER A 185 11.36 22.58 4.17
N PHE A 186 10.36 23.38 4.51
CA PHE A 186 9.42 23.92 3.54
C PHE A 186 9.25 25.40 3.83
N ASP A 187 9.84 26.23 2.99
CA ASP A 187 9.56 27.65 2.98
C ASP A 187 8.54 27.94 1.88
N ILE A 188 7.30 28.23 2.29
CA ILE A 188 6.20 28.66 1.41
C ILE A 188 6.63 29.83 0.52
N SER A 189 7.52 30.69 1.01
CA SER A 189 7.92 31.93 0.34
C SER A 189 8.93 31.73 -0.79
N LEU A 190 9.73 30.65 -0.75
CA LEU A 190 10.84 30.47 -1.69
C LEU A 190 10.37 29.98 -3.07
N ASN A 191 9.24 29.27 -3.15
CA ASN A 191 8.62 28.78 -4.39
C ASN A 191 9.63 28.21 -5.42
N THR A 192 10.73 27.63 -4.96
CA THR A 192 11.88 27.20 -5.79
C THR A 192 11.60 25.89 -6.51
N GLY A 193 10.59 25.13 -6.09
CA GLY A 193 10.36 23.77 -6.57
C GLY A 193 11.44 22.77 -6.11
N GLU A 194 12.31 23.20 -5.19
CA GLU A 194 13.31 22.34 -4.55
C GLU A 194 12.77 21.84 -3.22
N PHE A 195 12.59 20.54 -3.13
CA PHE A 195 12.09 19.87 -1.94
C PHE A 195 13.09 18.82 -1.49
N THR A 196 13.10 18.51 -0.20
CA THR A 196 13.93 17.46 0.37
C THR A 196 13.09 16.70 1.39
N LEU A 197 12.96 15.39 1.19
CA LEU A 197 12.33 14.51 2.17
C LEU A 197 13.22 14.41 3.40
N LYS A 198 12.60 14.39 4.59
CA LYS A 198 13.31 14.06 5.83
C LYS A 198 14.02 12.72 5.67
N ALA A 199 15.23 12.61 6.20
CA ALA A 199 16.05 11.40 6.10
C ALA A 199 15.31 10.13 6.55
N GLU A 200 14.45 10.25 7.58
CA GLU A 200 13.63 9.15 8.09
C GLU A 200 12.63 8.61 7.06
N TYR A 201 12.12 9.44 6.15
CA TYR A 201 11.11 9.07 5.14
C TYR A 201 11.70 8.75 3.77
N GLN A 202 13.03 8.71 3.65
CA GLN A 202 13.68 8.26 2.42
C GLN A 202 13.51 6.76 2.21
N ASN A 203 13.53 5.98 3.28
CA ASN A 203 13.40 4.51 3.25
C ASN A 203 12.23 3.98 4.08
N ASN A 204 11.42 4.88 4.65
CA ASN A 204 10.23 4.57 5.43
C ASN A 204 9.04 5.32 4.85
N ASP A 205 7.87 4.69 4.84
CA ASP A 205 6.65 5.30 4.31
C ASP A 205 6.07 6.37 5.25
N GLY A 206 6.47 6.37 6.52
CA GLY A 206 6.02 7.37 7.51
C GLY A 206 4.53 7.25 7.88
N HIS A 207 3.87 6.17 7.48
CA HIS A 207 2.48 5.86 7.79
C HIS A 207 2.27 4.36 7.99
N ASN A 208 1.14 3.99 8.58
CA ASN A 208 0.83 2.59 8.89
C ASN A 208 -0.09 1.92 7.84
N ALA A 209 -0.33 2.56 6.69
CA ALA A 209 -1.29 2.08 5.68
C ALA A 209 -0.96 0.69 5.11
N TYR A 210 0.33 0.32 5.06
CA TYR A 210 0.78 -1.01 4.61
C TYR A 210 0.83 -2.05 5.72
N GLY A 211 0.42 -1.71 6.95
CA GLY A 211 0.49 -2.57 8.12
C GLY A 211 1.93 -2.93 8.53
N PHE A 212 2.04 -3.79 9.54
CA PHE A 212 3.32 -4.10 10.18
C PHE A 212 3.36 -5.52 10.72
N GLY A 213 4.57 -6.06 10.88
CA GLY A 213 4.82 -7.41 11.39
C GLY A 213 4.66 -8.52 10.35
N ARG A 214 4.85 -9.77 10.78
CA ARG A 214 5.08 -10.94 9.91
C ARG A 214 3.95 -11.31 8.94
N SER A 215 2.74 -10.79 9.11
CA SER A 215 1.58 -11.22 8.32
C SER A 215 0.71 -10.08 7.81
N ASN A 216 1.06 -8.83 8.14
CA ASN A 216 0.24 -7.66 7.82
C ASN A 216 1.03 -6.57 7.08
N THR A 217 2.30 -6.81 6.74
CA THR A 217 3.04 -5.92 5.85
C THR A 217 2.64 -6.22 4.40
N CYS A 218 2.13 -5.22 3.69
CA CYS A 218 1.99 -5.26 2.25
C CYS A 218 3.35 -5.54 1.62
N THR A 219 3.44 -6.50 0.70
CA THR A 219 4.66 -6.68 -0.10
C THR A 219 4.69 -5.57 -1.14
N THR A 220 5.34 -4.46 -0.80
CA THR A 220 5.66 -3.38 -1.74
C THR A 220 6.42 -3.97 -2.94
N PHE A 221 5.95 -3.65 -4.15
CA PHE A 221 6.57 -4.03 -5.42
C PHE A 221 7.46 -2.91 -5.93
#